data_AF-A0A9Q3PVI6-F1
#
_entry.id   AF-A0A9Q3PVI6-F1
#
_cell.length_a   1.000
_cell.length_b   1.000
_cell.length_c   1.000
_cell.angle_alpha   90.00
_cell.angle_beta   90.00
_cell.angle_gamma   90.00
#
_symmetry.space_group_name_H-M   'P 1'
#
loop_
_entity.id
_entity.type
_entity.pdbx_description
1 polymer ?
#
loop_
_entity_poly.entity_id
_entity_poly.type
_entity_poly.pdbx_seq_one_letter_code
_entity_poly.pdbx_strand_id
1 'polypeptide(L)'
;MECLCLVWALEKLHYYLDGSVFEVITDCNAVKSLLNMKTPNRHMLRWQIAIQEYRGNMTIVHKSGNIHKNADGLSRWALTNTPDNPAYVPLEAEPQIPIEGINITDIGTEFFEEVRESYKQDKNCHILTSLLDKDCKDTSLVNALDEIWRNSYSEGRFHLFDGIIYHRTKHSCVMT
;
A
#
# COMPACT_ATOMS: atom_id res chain seq x y z
N MET A 1 -12.72 -13.41 -19.95
CA MET A 1 -12.68 -14.13 -18.66
C MET A 1 -11.25 -14.46 -18.23
N GLU A 2 -10.29 -14.58 -19.15
CA GLU A 2 -8.90 -14.93 -18.84
C GLU A 2 -8.16 -14.04 -17.83
N CYS A 3 -8.19 -12.70 -17.97
CA CYS A 3 -7.56 -11.82 -16.98
C CYS A 3 -8.18 -11.94 -15.59
N LEU A 4 -9.51 -12.11 -15.52
CA LEU A 4 -10.20 -12.28 -14.25
C LEU A 4 -9.82 -13.59 -13.58
N CYS A 5 -9.69 -14.67 -14.37
CA CYS A 5 -9.21 -15.96 -13.91
C CYS A 5 -7.80 -15.85 -13.31
N LEU A 6 -6.90 -15.11 -13.97
CA LEU A 6 -5.57 -14.84 -13.44
C LEU A 6 -5.62 -14.08 -12.11
N VAL A 7 -6.34 -12.96 -12.05
CA VAL A 7 -6.47 -12.16 -10.82
C VAL A 7 -7.00 -13.01 -9.67
N TRP A 8 -8.05 -13.80 -9.93
CA TRP A 8 -8.62 -14.71 -8.93
C TRP A 8 -7.62 -15.77 -8.47
N ALA A 9 -6.84 -16.35 -9.39
CA ALA A 9 -5.83 -17.35 -9.05
C ALA A 9 -4.69 -16.76 -8.20
N LEU A 10 -4.26 -15.54 -8.51
CA LEU A 10 -3.26 -14.82 -7.73
C LEU A 10 -3.77 -14.51 -6.32
N GLU A 11 -5.01 -14.02 -6.19
CA GLU A 11 -5.64 -13.77 -4.88
C GLU A 11 -5.76 -15.05 -4.04
N LYS A 12 -6.19 -16.16 -4.65
CA LYS A 12 -6.34 -17.44 -3.93
C LYS A 12 -5.03 -18.08 -3.52
N LEU A 13 -3.96 -17.85 -4.29
CA LEU A 13 -2.65 -18.42 -4.05
C LEU A 13 -1.67 -17.44 -3.40
N HIS A 14 -2.13 -16.25 -2.99
CA HIS A 14 -1.30 -15.18 -2.43
C HIS A 14 -0.27 -15.70 -1.42
N TYR A 15 -0.72 -16.43 -0.39
CA TYR A 15 0.15 -16.96 0.66
C TYR A 15 1.23 -17.94 0.19
N TYR A 16 1.07 -18.53 -1.01
CA TYR A 16 2.08 -19.42 -1.62
C TYR A 16 2.97 -18.68 -2.61
N LEU A 17 2.48 -17.60 -3.20
CA LEU A 17 3.15 -16.85 -4.26
C LEU A 17 3.96 -15.67 -3.70
N ASP A 18 3.59 -15.16 -2.54
CA ASP A 18 4.31 -14.07 -1.90
C ASP A 18 5.78 -14.45 -1.64
N GLY A 19 6.69 -13.54 -2.00
CA GLY A 19 8.14 -13.74 -1.97
C GLY A 19 8.71 -14.79 -2.93
N SER A 20 7.88 -15.54 -3.65
CA SER A 20 8.32 -16.65 -4.52
C SER A 20 8.44 -16.22 -5.99
N VAL A 21 9.38 -16.82 -6.73
CA VAL A 21 9.50 -16.64 -8.19
C VAL A 21 8.68 -17.73 -8.89
N PHE A 22 7.75 -17.33 -9.76
CA PHE A 22 6.83 -18.25 -10.41
C PHE A 22 6.48 -17.87 -11.84
N GLU A 23 5.92 -18.84 -12.57
CA GLU A 23 5.51 -18.69 -13.96
C GLU A 23 4.00 -18.86 -14.12
N VAL A 24 3.38 -17.96 -14.87
CA VAL A 24 1.98 -18.04 -15.27
C VAL A 24 1.92 -18.47 -16.72
N ILE A 25 1.37 -19.66 -16.97
CA ILE A 25 1.20 -20.21 -18.31
C ILE A 25 -0.23 -19.96 -18.77
N THR A 26 -0.42 -19.18 -19.83
CA THR A 26 -1.74 -18.84 -20.38
C THR A 26 -1.78 -18.95 -21.90
N ASP A 27 -2.90 -19.36 -22.46
CA ASP A 27 -3.15 -19.32 -23.91
C ASP A 27 -3.70 -17.95 -24.37
N CYS A 28 -3.77 -16.97 -23.46
CA CYS A 28 -4.31 -15.65 -23.74
C CYS A 28 -3.21 -14.59 -23.85
N ASN A 29 -2.93 -14.14 -25.08
CA ASN A 29 -2.00 -13.04 -25.33
C ASN A 29 -2.47 -11.69 -24.74
N ALA A 30 -3.77 -11.52 -24.47
CA ALA A 30 -4.31 -10.27 -23.93
C ALA A 30 -3.81 -9.99 -22.51
N VAL A 31 -3.48 -11.01 -21.72
CA VAL A 31 -2.90 -10.86 -20.36
C VAL A 31 -1.53 -10.19 -20.44
N LYS A 32 -0.71 -10.58 -21.42
CA LYS A 32 0.60 -9.98 -21.65
C LYS A 32 0.48 -8.51 -22.09
N SER A 33 -0.53 -8.21 -22.91
CA SER A 33 -0.83 -6.83 -23.32
C SER A 33 -1.37 -5.98 -22.18
N LEU A 34 -2.22 -6.54 -21.31
CA LEU A 34 -2.83 -5.84 -20.18
C LEU A 34 -1.77 -5.13 -19.34
N LEU A 35 -0.65 -5.78 -19.02
CA LEU A 35 0.40 -5.20 -18.17
C LEU A 35 1.20 -4.07 -18.83
N ASN A 36 1.16 -3.97 -20.16
CA ASN A 36 1.89 -2.96 -20.92
C ASN A 36 0.98 -1.85 -21.47
N MET A 37 -0.31 -1.86 -21.13
CA MET A 37 -1.26 -0.86 -21.59
C MET A 37 -1.06 0.49 -20.89
N LYS A 38 -0.89 1.55 -21.69
CA LYS A 38 -0.72 2.94 -21.23
C LYS A 38 -2.03 3.60 -20.77
N THR A 39 -3.16 3.23 -21.37
CA THR A 39 -4.48 3.80 -21.09
C THR A 39 -5.50 2.69 -20.83
N PRO A 40 -5.47 2.08 -19.64
CA PRO A 40 -6.43 1.06 -19.23
C PRO A 40 -7.80 1.68 -18.90
N ASN A 41 -8.88 0.95 -19.21
CA ASN A 41 -10.21 1.26 -18.65
C ASN A 41 -10.22 0.99 -17.14
N ARG A 42 -11.15 1.57 -16.36
CA ARG A 42 -11.26 1.44 -14.90
C ARG A 42 -11.14 -0.01 -14.40
N HIS A 43 -11.81 -0.95 -15.05
CA HIS A 43 -11.74 -2.37 -14.69
C HIS A 43 -10.36 -2.98 -14.96
N MET A 44 -9.73 -2.61 -16.06
CA MET A 44 -8.39 -3.07 -16.44
C MET A 44 -7.33 -2.48 -15.53
N LEU A 45 -7.49 -1.22 -15.11
CA LEU A 45 -6.60 -0.56 -14.16
C LEU A 45 -6.62 -1.27 -12.81
N ARG A 46 -7.81 -1.63 -12.31
CA ARG A 46 -7.94 -2.41 -11.07
C ARG A 46 -7.19 -3.75 -11.16
N TRP A 47 -7.32 -4.46 -12.28
CA TRP A 47 -6.58 -5.71 -12.49
C TRP A 47 -5.07 -5.48 -12.62
N GLN A 48 -4.64 -4.43 -13.29
CA GLN A 48 -3.21 -4.08 -13.37
C GLN A 48 -2.63 -3.84 -11.97
N ILE A 49 -3.32 -3.08 -11.12
CA ILE A 49 -2.90 -2.80 -9.74
C ILE A 49 -2.81 -4.11 -8.95
N ALA A 50 -3.81 -4.98 -9.03
CA ALA A 50 -3.80 -6.27 -8.33
C ALA A 50 -2.65 -7.19 -8.77
N ILE A 51 -2.30 -7.17 -10.06
CA ILE A 51 -1.20 -8.01 -10.60
C ILE A 51 0.17 -7.35 -10.33
N GLN A 52 0.22 -6.04 -10.07
CA GLN A 52 1.46 -5.28 -9.95
C GLN A 52 2.34 -5.76 -8.80
N GLU A 53 1.72 -6.20 -7.70
CA GLU A 53 2.41 -6.78 -6.54
C GLU A 53 3.32 -7.95 -6.93
N TYR A 54 2.84 -8.86 -7.77
CA TYR A 54 3.57 -10.04 -8.21
C TYR A 54 4.51 -9.77 -9.40
N ARG A 55 4.44 -8.58 -10.01
CA ARG A 55 5.08 -8.33 -11.32
C ARG A 55 6.59 -8.52 -11.31
N GLY A 56 7.24 -8.26 -10.17
CA GLY A 56 8.69 -8.42 -9.99
C GLY A 56 9.16 -9.87 -10.01
N ASN A 57 8.33 -10.80 -9.50
CA ASN A 57 8.70 -12.20 -9.33
C ASN A 57 7.92 -13.16 -10.27
N MET A 58 6.98 -12.62 -11.04
CA MET A 58 6.11 -13.38 -11.94
C MET A 58 6.51 -13.22 -13.42
N THR A 59 6.66 -14.36 -14.11
CA THR A 59 6.87 -14.41 -15.56
C THR A 59 5.63 -14.97 -16.27
N ILE A 60 5.10 -14.26 -17.27
CA ILE A 60 3.95 -14.73 -18.07
C ILE A 60 4.45 -15.38 -19.35
N VAL A 61 4.15 -16.67 -19.51
CA VAL A 61 4.50 -17.47 -20.67
C VAL A 61 3.24 -17.80 -21.45
N HIS A 62 3.22 -17.42 -22.74
CA HIS A 62 2.13 -17.81 -23.62
C HIS A 62 2.38 -19.20 -24.21
N LYS A 63 1.37 -20.06 -24.15
CA LYS A 63 1.44 -21.40 -24.75
C LYS A 63 0.13 -21.72 -25.48
N SER A 64 0.23 -22.35 -26.65
CA SER A 64 -0.93 -22.58 -27.51
C SER A 64 -1.93 -23.57 -26.89
N GLY A 65 -3.23 -23.28 -27.06
CA GLY A 65 -4.33 -23.94 -26.34
C GLY A 65 -4.42 -25.47 -26.50
N ASN A 66 -3.83 -26.05 -27.56
CA ASN A 66 -3.83 -27.51 -27.76
C ASN A 66 -3.05 -28.27 -26.67
N ILE A 67 -2.20 -27.56 -25.91
CA ILE A 67 -1.35 -28.10 -24.84
C ILE A 67 -1.90 -27.76 -23.43
N HIS A 68 -3.07 -27.08 -23.34
CA HIS A 68 -3.71 -26.63 -22.10
C HIS A 68 -4.86 -27.52 -21.63
N LYS A 69 -4.85 -28.82 -21.96
CA LYS A 69 -5.99 -29.73 -21.72
C LYS A 69 -6.40 -29.83 -20.24
N ASN A 70 -5.48 -29.63 -19.32
CA ASN A 70 -5.75 -29.61 -17.88
C ASN A 70 -6.59 -28.39 -17.46
N ALA A 71 -6.19 -27.19 -17.86
CA ALA A 71 -6.89 -25.95 -17.52
C ALA A 71 -8.16 -25.76 -18.38
N ASP A 72 -8.09 -26.05 -19.67
CA ASP A 72 -9.19 -25.93 -20.62
C ASP A 72 -10.31 -26.94 -20.34
N GLY A 73 -9.96 -28.14 -19.85
CA GLY A 73 -10.95 -29.12 -19.40
C GLY A 73 -11.78 -28.60 -18.23
N LEU A 74 -11.13 -28.05 -17.21
CA LEU A 74 -11.79 -27.51 -16.02
C LEU A 74 -12.61 -26.24 -16.33
N SER A 75 -12.12 -25.37 -17.22
CA SER A 75 -12.86 -24.14 -17.59
C SER A 75 -14.12 -24.44 -18.41
N ARG A 76 -14.10 -25.50 -19.23
CA ARG A 76 -15.26 -25.92 -20.04
C ARG A 76 -16.28 -26.77 -19.27
N TRP A 77 -15.88 -27.40 -18.18
CA TRP A 77 -16.72 -28.26 -17.33
C TRP A 77 -16.87 -27.68 -15.92
N ALA A 78 -17.18 -26.39 -15.82
CA ALA A 78 -17.44 -25.75 -14.54
C ALA A 78 -18.68 -26.37 -13.87
N LEU A 79 -18.53 -26.75 -12.59
CA LEU A 79 -19.66 -27.13 -11.76
C LEU A 79 -20.59 -25.94 -11.57
N THR A 80 -21.90 -26.21 -11.46
CA THR A 80 -22.87 -25.20 -11.10
C THR A 80 -22.51 -24.58 -9.74
N ASN A 81 -22.78 -23.28 -9.57
CA ASN A 81 -22.57 -22.59 -8.30
C ASN A 81 -23.70 -22.91 -7.31
N THR A 82 -23.78 -24.18 -6.89
CA THR A 82 -24.72 -24.71 -5.89
C THR A 82 -23.99 -24.96 -4.56
N PRO A 83 -24.68 -25.01 -3.41
CA PRO A 83 -24.06 -25.26 -2.11
C PRO A 83 -23.25 -26.58 -2.01
N ASP A 84 -23.56 -27.56 -2.85
CA ASP A 84 -22.81 -28.83 -2.95
C ASP A 84 -21.45 -28.69 -3.64
N ASN A 85 -21.18 -27.56 -4.31
CA ASN A 85 -19.90 -27.27 -4.93
C ASN A 85 -18.89 -26.82 -3.87
N PRO A 86 -17.73 -27.47 -3.72
CA PRO A 86 -16.70 -27.06 -2.75
C PRO A 86 -16.16 -25.64 -2.99
N ALA A 87 -16.34 -25.09 -4.20
CA ALA A 87 -16.00 -23.71 -4.56
C ALA A 87 -17.25 -22.79 -4.63
N TYR A 88 -18.34 -23.15 -3.93
CA TYR A 88 -19.55 -22.33 -3.87
C TYR A 88 -19.27 -20.93 -3.34
N VAL A 89 -19.75 -19.92 -4.07
CA VAL A 89 -19.70 -18.52 -3.63
C VAL A 89 -21.13 -17.96 -3.68
N PRO A 90 -21.73 -17.55 -2.55
CA PRO A 90 -23.05 -16.93 -2.55
C PRO A 90 -23.04 -15.67 -3.43
N LEU A 91 -24.06 -15.50 -4.28
CA LEU A 91 -24.18 -14.36 -5.19
C LEU A 91 -24.24 -13.00 -4.45
N GLU A 92 -24.66 -13.01 -3.20
CA GLU A 92 -24.81 -11.84 -2.33
C GLU A 92 -23.69 -11.72 -1.27
N ALA A 93 -22.69 -12.61 -1.30
CA ALA A 93 -21.58 -12.49 -0.37
C ALA A 93 -20.77 -11.24 -0.72
N GLU A 94 -20.74 -10.26 0.19
CA GLU A 94 -19.76 -9.19 0.09
C GLU A 94 -18.36 -9.81 0.18
N PRO A 95 -17.44 -9.44 -0.72
CA PRO A 95 -16.07 -9.94 -0.65
C PRO A 95 -15.50 -9.52 0.71
N GLN A 96 -15.18 -10.50 1.56
CA GLN A 96 -14.39 -10.25 2.76
C GLN A 96 -12.99 -9.87 2.30
N ILE A 97 -12.72 -8.58 2.21
CA ILE A 97 -11.38 -8.06 1.96
C ILE A 97 -10.60 -8.31 3.25
N PRO A 98 -9.61 -9.21 3.27
CA PRO A 98 -8.77 -9.35 4.45
C PRO A 98 -8.13 -7.99 4.72
N ILE A 99 -8.21 -7.53 5.97
CA ILE A 99 -7.55 -6.30 6.38
C ILE A 99 -6.05 -6.61 6.43
N GLU A 100 -5.37 -6.51 5.28
CA GLU A 100 -3.91 -6.70 5.15
C GLU A 100 -3.10 -5.52 5.75
N GLY A 101 -3.78 -4.59 6.40
CA GLY A 101 -3.19 -3.49 7.15
C GLY A 101 -4.25 -2.51 7.65
N ILE A 102 -4.00 -1.88 8.80
CA ILE A 102 -4.78 -0.72 9.26
C ILE A 102 -4.39 0.44 8.35
N ASN A 103 -5.15 0.65 7.28
CA ASN A 103 -5.03 1.83 6.44
C ASN A 103 -5.85 2.96 7.08
N ILE A 104 -5.19 3.87 7.81
CA ILE A 104 -5.84 5.07 8.33
C ILE A 104 -5.84 6.11 7.21
N THR A 105 -6.86 6.08 6.36
CA THR A 105 -7.01 7.04 5.26
C THR A 105 -7.53 8.40 5.72
N ASP A 106 -8.27 8.43 6.82
CA ASP A 106 -8.97 9.61 7.31
C ASP A 106 -8.65 9.84 8.79
N ILE A 107 -7.44 10.31 9.06
CA ILE A 107 -7.21 11.07 10.28
C ILE A 107 -7.89 12.42 10.05
N GLY A 108 -8.97 12.67 10.78
CA GLY A 108 -9.70 13.94 10.71
C GLY A 108 -8.78 15.12 11.03
N THR A 109 -9.07 16.27 10.45
CA THR A 109 -8.33 17.52 10.73
C THR A 109 -8.32 17.86 12.23
N GLU A 110 -9.37 17.47 12.95
CA GLU A 110 -9.52 17.61 14.40
C GLU A 110 -8.32 17.03 15.18
N PHE A 111 -7.80 15.86 14.79
CA PHE A 111 -6.64 15.26 15.44
C PHE A 111 -5.40 16.13 15.28
N PHE A 112 -5.15 16.63 14.08
CA PHE A 112 -3.99 17.48 13.82
C PHE A 112 -4.12 18.85 14.49
N GLU A 113 -5.34 19.36 14.64
CA GLU A 113 -5.60 20.55 15.45
C GLU A 113 -5.29 20.31 16.92
N GLU A 114 -5.71 19.18 17.48
CA GLU A 114 -5.41 18.79 18.87
C GLU A 114 -3.90 18.69 19.12
N VAL A 115 -3.15 18.08 18.20
CA VAL A 115 -1.68 18.02 18.26
C VAL A 115 -1.03 19.41 18.22
N ARG A 116 -1.54 20.32 17.39
CA ARG A 116 -1.02 21.71 17.36
C ARG A 116 -1.33 22.46 18.65
N GLU A 117 -2.50 22.23 19.25
CA GLU A 117 -2.85 22.82 20.54
C GLU A 117 -1.99 22.27 21.68
N SER A 118 -1.59 20.99 21.65
CA SER A 118 -0.70 20.43 22.67
C SER A 118 0.70 21.07 22.65
N TYR A 119 1.17 21.56 21.50
CA TYR A 119 2.46 22.29 21.41
C TYR A 119 2.49 23.60 22.17
N LYS A 120 1.33 24.21 22.45
CA LYS A 120 1.26 25.42 23.28
C LYS A 120 1.52 25.10 24.76
N GLN A 121 1.31 23.85 25.17
CA GLN A 121 1.49 23.42 26.56
C GLN A 121 2.95 23.05 26.86
N ASP A 122 3.66 22.46 25.88
CA ASP A 122 5.08 22.12 26.03
C ASP A 122 5.98 23.28 25.59
N LYS A 123 6.83 23.74 26.52
CA LYS A 123 7.83 24.78 26.29
C LYS A 123 8.74 24.47 25.10
N ASN A 124 9.24 23.24 24.97
CA ASN A 124 10.20 22.89 23.91
C ASN A 124 9.54 22.88 22.54
N CYS A 125 8.34 22.29 22.44
CA CYS A 125 7.57 22.27 21.19
C CYS A 125 7.22 23.69 20.74
N HIS A 126 6.78 24.55 21.66
CA HIS A 126 6.50 25.96 21.34
C HIS A 126 7.74 26.69 20.78
N ILE A 127 8.90 26.53 21.43
CA ILE A 127 10.16 27.11 20.98
C ILE A 127 10.55 26.55 19.61
N LEU A 128 10.45 25.23 19.40
CA LEU A 128 10.78 24.60 18.12
C LEU A 128 9.88 25.05 16.98
N THR A 129 8.57 25.16 17.19
CA THR A 129 7.66 25.71 16.17
C THR A 129 8.10 27.13 15.79
N SER A 130 8.41 27.97 16.78
CA SER A 130 8.86 29.34 16.51
C SER A 130 10.24 29.44 15.82
N LEU A 131 11.12 28.46 16.06
CA LEU A 131 12.45 28.38 15.47
C LEU A 131 12.40 27.84 14.03
N LEU A 132 11.55 26.86 13.77
CA LEU A 132 11.45 26.18 12.48
C LEU A 132 10.54 26.93 11.49
N ASP A 133 9.58 27.71 11.99
CA ASP A 133 8.74 28.59 11.17
C ASP A 133 9.50 29.84 10.69
N LYS A 134 10.56 30.22 11.40
CA LYS A 134 11.44 31.32 11.00
C LYS A 134 12.65 30.80 10.22
N ASP A 135 12.98 31.46 9.13
CA ASP A 135 14.20 31.16 8.35
C ASP A 135 15.50 31.58 9.07
N CYS A 136 15.43 32.23 10.24
CA CYS A 136 16.57 32.76 10.97
C CYS A 136 16.97 31.90 12.18
N LYS A 137 18.28 31.64 12.32
CA LYS A 137 18.84 30.88 13.45
C LYS A 137 18.96 31.78 14.68
N ASP A 138 17.90 31.83 15.48
CA ASP A 138 17.88 32.58 16.75
C ASP A 138 18.63 31.81 17.87
N THR A 139 19.91 32.13 18.09
CA THR A 139 20.77 31.46 19.10
C THR A 139 20.21 31.52 20.52
N SER A 140 19.50 32.59 20.88
CA SER A 140 18.87 32.75 22.20
C SER A 140 17.77 31.73 22.45
N LEU A 141 16.94 31.45 21.43
CA LEU A 141 15.85 30.48 21.52
C LEU A 141 16.38 29.04 21.54
N VAL A 142 17.42 28.75 20.77
CA VAL A 142 18.10 27.45 20.81
C VAL A 142 18.66 27.16 22.20
N ASN A 143 19.19 28.17 22.90
CA ASN A 143 19.69 28.01 24.26
C ASN A 143 18.58 27.87 25.33
N ALA A 144 17.34 28.20 24.99
CA ALA A 144 16.19 28.02 25.89
C ALA A 144 15.62 26.59 25.85
N LEU A 145 15.97 25.79 24.83
CA LEU A 145 15.62 24.38 24.71
C LEU A 145 16.36 23.53 25.74
N ASP A 146 15.71 22.47 26.21
CA ASP A 146 16.34 21.48 27.07
C ASP A 146 17.47 20.74 26.33
N GLU A 147 18.42 20.17 27.07
CA GLU A 147 19.69 19.66 26.52
C GLU A 147 19.51 18.60 25.42
N ILE A 148 18.59 17.65 25.62
CA ILE A 148 18.30 16.57 24.65
C ILE A 148 17.75 17.14 23.33
N TRP A 149 16.82 18.09 23.44
CA TRP A 149 16.15 18.73 22.31
C TRP A 149 17.11 19.65 21.54
N ARG A 150 17.94 20.39 22.27
CA ARG A 150 18.98 21.25 21.71
C ARG A 150 20.00 20.46 20.89
N ASN A 151 20.45 19.31 21.40
CA ASN A 151 21.37 18.42 20.69
C ASN A 151 20.72 17.85 19.43
N SER A 152 19.47 17.40 19.52
CA SER A 152 18.75 16.86 18.35
C SER A 152 18.46 17.95 17.29
N TYR A 153 18.21 19.20 17.73
CA TYR A 153 18.05 20.35 16.85
C TYR A 153 19.34 20.76 16.14
N SER A 154 20.48 20.80 16.85
CA SER A 154 21.77 21.16 16.25
C SER A 154 22.22 20.14 15.20
N GLU A 155 21.81 18.88 15.34
CA GLU A 155 22.00 17.81 14.36
C GLU A 155 20.99 17.83 13.20
N GLY A 156 20.04 18.78 13.19
CA GLY A 156 19.03 18.91 12.13
C GLY A 156 18.01 17.78 12.09
N ARG A 157 17.64 17.21 13.25
CA ARG A 157 16.69 16.09 13.34
C ARG A 157 15.22 16.50 13.39
N PHE A 158 14.92 17.78 13.58
CA PHE A 158 13.54 18.28 13.62
C PHE A 158 13.14 18.94 12.30
N HIS A 159 11.89 18.69 11.88
CA HIS A 159 11.28 19.32 10.71
C HIS A 159 9.87 19.78 11.07
N LEU A 160 9.48 20.94 10.56
CA LEU A 160 8.12 21.45 10.69
C LEU A 160 7.42 21.30 9.34
N PHE A 161 6.28 20.62 9.31
CA PHE A 161 5.47 20.46 8.12
C PHE A 161 3.99 20.60 8.47
N ASP A 162 3.28 21.49 7.79
CA ASP A 162 1.89 21.84 8.08
C ASP A 162 1.62 22.16 9.57
N GLY A 163 2.59 22.80 10.23
CA GLY A 163 2.54 23.13 11.66
C GLY A 163 2.73 21.94 12.61
N ILE A 164 3.15 20.78 12.11
CA ILE A 164 3.41 19.56 12.88
C ILE A 164 4.92 19.32 12.99
N ILE A 165 5.40 18.98 14.19
CA ILE A 165 6.83 18.74 14.45
C ILE A 165 7.15 17.26 14.26
N TYR A 166 8.05 16.99 13.32
CA TYR A 166 8.60 15.66 13.06
C TYR A 166 10.00 15.53 13.61
N HIS A 167 10.24 14.50 14.41
CA HIS A 167 11.56 14.16 14.95
C HIS A 167 12.10 12.90 14.28
N ARG A 168 13.24 13.06 13.59
CA ARG A 168 13.95 11.96 12.94
C ARG A 168 14.91 11.27 13.90
N THR A 169 14.68 10.00 14.17
CA THR A 169 15.65 9.11 14.82
C THR A 169 16.44 8.31 13.76
N LYS A 170 17.36 7.44 14.19
CA LYS A 170 18.25 6.68 13.30
C LYS A 170 17.48 5.82 12.27
N HIS A 171 16.31 5.30 12.63
CA HIS A 171 15.54 4.36 11.80
C HIS A 171 14.04 4.70 11.69
N SER A 172 13.58 5.79 12.32
CA SER A 172 12.16 6.18 12.29
C SER A 172 11.98 7.69 12.30
N CYS A 173 10.82 8.14 11.84
CA CYS A 173 10.36 9.52 11.98
C CYS A 173 9.08 9.48 12.83
N VAL A 174 9.05 10.24 13.91
CA VAL A 174 7.93 10.25 14.86
C VAL A 174 7.37 11.67 14.95
N MET A 175 6.06 11.78 14.97
CA MET A 175 5.37 13.04 15.29
C MET A 175 5.56 13.30 16.77
N THR A 176 6.13 14.46 17.08
CA THR A 176 6.44 14.87 18.46
C THR A 176 5.24 15.57 19.08
#